data_AF-A0A367J714-F1
#
_entry.id   AF-A0A367J714-F1
#
_cell.length_a   1.000
_cell.length_b   1.000
_cell.length_c   1.000
_cell.angle_alpha   90.00
_cell.angle_beta   90.00
_cell.angle_gamma   90.00
#
_symmetry.space_group_name_H-M   'P 1'
#
loop_
_entity.id
_entity.type
_entity.pdbx_description
1 polymer ?
#
loop_
_entity_poly.entity_id
_entity_poly.type
_entity_poly.pdbx_seq_one_letter_code
_entity_poly.pdbx_strand_id
1 'polypeptide(L)'
;MILSLWTERWKNKYIDLLKIVLYCLSRFGQRLLTECWGGTTFDVAIRFLHEDRRDRLAALRKLVPNVPFQMLLRGTNAVEYISYSDNFVYELCDKAVKCDVYVFRIFDSLSYVENMKF
;
A
#
# COMPACT_ATOMS: atom_id res chain seq x y z
N MET A 1 -12.37 8.96 2.56
CA MET A 1 -12.84 7.70 1.94
C MET A 1 -11.62 6.91 1.52
N ILE A 2 -11.53 5.64 1.92
CA ILE A 2 -10.41 4.76 1.55
C ILE A 2 -10.86 3.92 0.37
N LEU A 3 -10.07 3.96 -0.69
CA LEU A 3 -10.30 3.11 -1.85
C LEU A 3 -9.25 1.99 -1.78
N SER A 4 -9.66 0.81 -1.29
CA SER A 4 -8.82 -0.40 -1.32
C SER A 4 -8.91 -1.01 -2.72
N LEU A 5 -7.94 -0.71 -3.58
CA LEU A 5 -8.00 -1.07 -5.00
C LEU A 5 -7.16 -2.28 -5.36
N TRP A 6 -7.37 -3.45 -4.77
CA TRP A 6 -6.65 -4.64 -5.24
C TRP A 6 -7.48 -5.92 -5.11
N THR A 7 -7.77 -6.53 -6.25
CA THR A 7 -8.19 -7.94 -6.37
C THR A 7 -7.07 -8.68 -7.11
N GLU A 8 -6.69 -9.84 -6.59
CA GLU A 8 -5.37 -10.49 -6.76
C GLU A 8 -5.08 -11.09 -8.15
N ARG A 9 -5.74 -10.64 -9.23
CA ARG A 9 -5.77 -11.40 -10.51
C ARG A 9 -5.67 -10.61 -11.81
N TRP A 10 -5.39 -9.30 -11.80
CA TRP A 10 -5.65 -8.47 -12.99
C TRP A 10 -4.39 -7.80 -13.57
N LYS A 11 -3.64 -8.52 -14.42
CA LYS A 11 -2.51 -7.95 -15.20
C LYS A 11 -2.93 -6.92 -16.27
N ASN A 12 -4.18 -6.94 -16.75
CA ASN A 12 -4.55 -6.26 -18.00
C ASN A 12 -5.48 -5.04 -17.89
N LYS A 13 -5.78 -4.51 -16.69
CA LYS A 13 -6.76 -3.41 -16.57
C LYS A 13 -6.40 -2.30 -15.57
N TYR A 14 -5.16 -1.82 -15.58
CA TYR A 14 -4.82 -0.51 -14.98
C TYR A 14 -5.82 0.59 -15.39
N ILE A 15 -6.35 0.51 -16.61
CA ILE A 15 -7.37 1.42 -17.17
C ILE A 15 -8.69 1.43 -16.37
N ASP A 16 -9.16 0.28 -15.87
CA ASP A 16 -10.43 0.23 -15.13
C ASP A 16 -10.26 0.75 -13.70
N LEU A 17 -9.12 0.44 -13.07
CA LEU A 17 -8.72 1.05 -11.80
C LEU A 17 -8.67 2.58 -11.93
N LEU A 18 -8.10 3.07 -13.03
CA LEU A 18 -7.98 4.49 -13.31
C LEU A 18 -9.32 5.20 -13.42
N LYS A 19 -10.28 4.61 -14.12
CA LYS A 19 -11.63 5.17 -14.22
C LYS A 19 -12.28 5.31 -12.84
N ILE A 20 -12.12 4.32 -11.98
CA ILE A 20 -12.66 4.35 -10.61
C ILE A 20 -11.95 5.43 -9.79
N VAL A 21 -10.61 5.50 -9.86
CA VAL A 21 -9.83 6.51 -9.14
C VAL A 21 -10.21 7.93 -9.57
N LEU A 22 -10.31 8.19 -10.88
CA LEU A 22 -10.72 9.49 -11.42
C LEU A 22 -12.16 9.84 -11.01
N TYR A 23 -13.07 8.86 -11.03
CA TYR A 23 -14.44 9.02 -10.54
C TYR A 23 -14.50 9.35 -9.04
N CYS A 24 -13.65 8.71 -8.23
CA CYS A 24 -13.57 9.00 -6.81
C CYS A 24 -12.94 10.37 -6.56
N LEU A 25 -11.91 10.76 -7.32
CA LEU A 25 -11.30 12.07 -7.21
C LEU A 25 -12.27 13.20 -7.55
N SER A 26 -13.11 13.03 -8.58
CA SER A 26 -14.11 14.04 -8.94
C SER A 26 -15.18 14.25 -7.87
N ARG A 27 -15.49 13.22 -7.06
CA ARG A 27 -16.49 13.30 -5.99
C ARG A 27 -15.93 13.71 -4.63
N PHE A 28 -14.76 13.22 -4.28
CA PHE A 28 -14.21 13.34 -2.93
C PHE A 28 -13.01 14.29 -2.84
N GLY A 29 -12.49 14.74 -3.98
CA GLY A 29 -11.35 15.64 -4.06
C GLY A 29 -10.13 15.10 -3.32
N GLN A 30 -9.42 15.98 -2.63
CA GLN A 30 -8.21 15.65 -1.86
C GLN A 30 -8.48 14.84 -0.58
N ARG A 31 -9.76 14.52 -0.26
CA ARG A 31 -10.13 13.68 0.91
C ARG A 31 -10.08 12.18 0.59
N LEU A 32 -9.62 11.83 -0.61
CA LEU A 32 -9.36 10.46 -1.02
C LEU A 32 -7.99 10.03 -0.49
N LEU A 33 -7.96 8.88 0.18
CA LEU A 33 -6.73 8.16 0.51
C LEU A 33 -6.70 6.90 -0.35
N THR A 34 -5.61 6.68 -1.06
CA THR A 34 -5.43 5.48 -1.86
C THR A 34 -4.63 4.47 -1.06
N GLU A 35 -5.27 3.37 -0.67
CA GLU A 35 -4.58 2.24 -0.05
C GLU A 35 -4.04 1.36 -1.19
N CYS A 36 -2.76 1.56 -1.50
CA CYS A 36 -2.12 0.97 -2.67
C CYS A 36 -0.87 0.15 -2.35
N TRP A 37 -0.49 0.06 -1.07
CA TRP A 37 0.71 -0.67 -0.67
C TRP A 37 0.55 -1.41 0.66
N GLY A 38 1.40 -2.42 0.88
CA GLY A 38 1.32 -3.30 2.04
C GLY A 38 0.22 -4.36 1.96
N GLY A 39 0.02 -5.09 3.06
CA GLY A 39 -0.86 -6.27 3.09
C GLY A 39 -0.54 -7.28 1.98
N THR A 40 -1.56 -8.00 1.51
CA THR A 40 -1.41 -9.05 0.49
C THR A 40 -0.98 -8.53 -0.89
N THR A 41 -1.09 -7.22 -1.14
CA THR A 41 -0.65 -6.62 -2.42
C THR A 41 0.84 -6.81 -2.67
N PHE A 42 1.61 -6.90 -1.59
CA PHE A 42 3.06 -7.06 -1.60
C PHE A 42 3.46 -8.47 -2.03
N ASP A 43 2.79 -9.48 -1.47
CA ASP A 43 3.00 -10.90 -1.78
C ASP A 43 2.51 -11.22 -3.21
N VAL A 44 1.32 -10.73 -3.58
CA VAL A 44 0.71 -10.96 -4.90
C VAL A 44 1.56 -10.37 -6.03
N ALA A 45 2.13 -9.18 -5.82
CA ALA A 45 3.01 -8.55 -6.80
C ALA A 45 4.19 -9.45 -7.18
N ILE A 46 4.83 -10.06 -6.18
CA ILE A 46 6.04 -10.87 -6.38
C ILE A 46 5.68 -12.29 -6.83
N ARG A 47 4.74 -12.94 -6.13
CA ARG A 47 4.44 -14.36 -6.34
C ARG A 47 3.66 -14.64 -7.62
N PHE A 48 2.68 -13.80 -7.96
CA PHE A 48 1.75 -14.07 -9.06
C PHE A 48 1.95 -13.13 -10.25
N LEU A 49 2.25 -11.87 -9.98
CA LEU A 49 2.32 -10.86 -11.04
C LEU A 49 3.73 -10.73 -11.63
N HIS A 50 4.77 -11.10 -10.87
CA HIS A 50 6.18 -10.92 -11.20
C HIS A 50 6.51 -9.46 -11.54
N GLU A 51 5.92 -8.54 -10.78
CA GLU A 51 6.09 -7.10 -10.98
C GLU A 51 6.99 -6.51 -9.88
N ASP A 52 7.79 -5.51 -10.25
CA ASP A 52 8.49 -4.69 -9.26
C ASP A 52 7.48 -3.77 -8.54
N ARG A 53 7.58 -3.75 -7.21
CA ARG A 53 6.65 -3.02 -6.34
C ARG A 53 6.81 -1.50 -6.46
N ARG A 54 8.04 -1.02 -6.72
CA ARG A 54 8.34 0.41 -6.87
C ARG A 54 7.83 0.92 -8.20
N ASP A 55 8.06 0.17 -9.28
CA ASP A 55 7.58 0.54 -10.61
C ASP A 55 6.06 0.69 -10.65
N ARG A 56 5.35 -0.19 -9.93
CA ARG A 56 3.91 -0.09 -9.74
C ARG A 56 3.50 1.21 -9.04
N LEU A 57 4.17 1.57 -7.95
CA LEU A 57 3.88 2.82 -7.23
C LEU A 57 4.20 4.04 -8.09
N ALA A 58 5.30 4.01 -8.84
CA ALA A 58 5.67 5.07 -9.78
C ALA A 58 4.60 5.25 -10.88
N ALA A 59 4.07 4.14 -11.42
CA ALA A 59 2.97 4.19 -12.38
C ALA A 59 1.71 4.80 -11.77
N LEU A 60 1.34 4.40 -10.54
CA LEU A 60 0.21 4.99 -9.82
C LEU A 60 0.42 6.48 -9.53
N ARG A 61 1.62 6.89 -9.11
CA ARG A 61 1.95 8.30 -8.81
C ARG A 61 1.81 9.21 -10.02
N LYS A 62 2.20 8.73 -11.21
CA LYS A 62 1.98 9.46 -12.49
C LYS A 62 0.50 9.72 -12.77
N LEU A 63 -0.36 8.80 -12.35
CA LEU A 63 -1.79 8.86 -12.64
C LEU A 63 -2.57 9.69 -11.61
N VAL A 64 -2.10 9.68 -10.36
CA VAL A 64 -2.69 10.44 -9.25
C VAL A 64 -1.63 11.20 -8.44
N PRO A 65 -1.08 12.29 -8.99
CA PRO A 65 -0.03 13.04 -8.32
C PRO A 65 -0.49 13.66 -7.00
N ASN A 66 -1.75 14.10 -6.92
CA ASN A 66 -2.27 14.92 -5.83
C ASN A 66 -2.92 14.10 -4.69
N VAL A 67 -2.74 12.78 -4.67
CA VAL A 67 -3.40 11.89 -3.70
C VAL A 67 -2.37 11.26 -2.75
N PRO A 68 -2.53 11.37 -1.43
CA PRO A 68 -1.65 10.70 -0.50
C PRO A 68 -1.81 9.18 -0.60
N PHE A 69 -0.67 8.47 -0.70
CA PHE A 69 -0.66 7.02 -0.68
C PHE A 69 -0.58 6.52 0.75
N GLN A 70 -1.38 5.50 1.00
CA GLN A 70 -1.48 4.83 2.27
C GLN A 70 -1.03 3.38 2.13
N MET A 71 -0.29 2.89 3.11
CA MET A 71 0.01 1.47 3.25
C MET A 71 -0.60 0.83 4.49
N LEU A 72 -0.85 -0.47 4.39
CA LEU A 72 -1.25 -1.32 5.50
C LEU A 72 -0.04 -2.13 5.98
N LEU A 73 0.38 -1.89 7.23
CA LEU A 73 1.52 -2.56 7.87
C LEU A 73 1.03 -3.37 9.07
N ARG A 74 1.48 -4.62 9.18
CA ARG A 74 1.15 -5.52 10.26
C ARG A 74 2.24 -5.53 11.33
N GLY A 75 2.32 -4.48 12.15
CA GLY A 75 3.23 -4.40 13.30
C GLY A 75 4.64 -4.98 13.05
N THR A 76 5.10 -5.82 13.98
CA THR A 76 6.37 -6.57 13.89
C THR A 76 6.43 -7.58 12.73
N ASN A 77 5.29 -8.00 12.18
CA ASN A 77 5.24 -8.86 10.99
C ASN A 77 5.48 -8.10 9.68
N ALA A 78 5.42 -6.77 9.74
CA ALA A 78 5.51 -5.89 8.59
C ALA A 78 4.50 -6.25 7.47
N VAL A 79 4.95 -6.89 6.40
CA VAL A 79 4.13 -7.26 5.23
C VAL A 79 4.11 -8.77 4.99
N GLU A 80 4.76 -9.56 5.85
CA GLU A 80 4.87 -11.01 5.70
C GLU A 80 4.21 -11.77 6.86
N TYR A 81 4.45 -13.08 6.91
CA TYR A 81 3.86 -14.01 7.86
C TYR A 81 4.74 -14.31 9.08
N ILE A 82 5.98 -13.80 9.10
CA ILE A 82 6.94 -13.98 10.19
C ILE A 82 7.19 -12.64 10.90
N SER A 83 7.68 -12.68 12.13
CA SER A 83 8.03 -11.48 12.88
C SER A 83 9.48 -11.07 12.58
N TYR A 84 9.69 -9.77 12.39
CA TYR A 84 11.00 -9.16 12.16
C TYR A 84 11.47 -8.36 13.36
N SER A 85 12.76 -8.04 13.38
CA SER A 85 13.32 -7.06 14.31
C SER A 85 12.86 -5.65 13.95
N ASP A 86 12.78 -4.78 14.95
CA ASP A 86 12.32 -3.40 14.77
C ASP A 86 13.13 -2.66 13.70
N ASN A 87 14.46 -2.87 13.68
CA ASN A 87 15.35 -2.29 12.68
C ASN A 87 14.91 -2.60 11.24
N PHE A 88 14.45 -3.81 10.98
CA PHE A 88 13.96 -4.19 9.65
C PHE A 88 12.65 -3.47 9.31
N VAL A 89 11.74 -3.36 10.28
CA VAL A 89 10.47 -2.64 10.10
C VAL A 89 10.72 -1.16 9.84
N TYR A 90 11.68 -0.55 10.54
CA TYR A 90 12.13 0.82 10.30
C TYR A 90 12.70 1.01 8.90
N GLU A 91 13.61 0.13 8.46
CA GLU A 91 14.16 0.19 7.10
C GLU A 91 13.08 0.02 6.02
N LEU A 92 12.09 -0.84 6.27
CA LEU A 92 10.97 -1.01 5.36
C LEU A 92 10.14 0.28 5.26
N CYS A 93 9.86 0.92 6.40
CA CYS A 93 9.15 2.20 6.44
C CYS A 93 9.94 3.31 5.73
N ASP A 94 11.26 3.40 5.93
CA ASP A 94 12.11 4.37 5.23
C ASP A 94 12.10 4.15 3.71
N LYS A 95 12.21 2.89 3.26
CA LYS A 95 12.04 2.53 1.84
C LYS A 95 10.65 2.89 1.33
N ALA A 96 9.63 2.82 2.19
CA ALA A 96 8.27 3.16 1.80
C ALA A 96 8.05 4.66 1.61
N VAL A 97 8.59 5.47 2.51
CA VAL A 97 8.58 6.94 2.37
C VAL A 97 9.29 7.35 1.07
N LYS A 98 10.42 6.72 0.75
CA LYS A 98 11.15 6.96 -0.52
C LYS A 98 10.36 6.60 -1.78
N CYS A 99 9.27 5.85 -1.67
CA CYS A 99 8.37 5.51 -2.77
C CYS A 99 7.03 6.28 -2.70
N ASP A 100 7.02 7.46 -2.08
CA ASP A 100 5.86 8.36 -1.94
C ASP A 100 4.68 7.80 -1.15
N VAL A 101 4.95 6.97 -0.14
CA VAL A 101 3.92 6.53 0.82
C VAL A 101 4.05 7.29 2.13
N TYR A 102 2.97 8.00 2.46
CA TYR A 102 2.96 9.00 3.53
C TYR A 102 2.11 8.58 4.72
N VAL A 103 1.13 7.69 4.52
CA VAL A 103 0.21 7.27 5.58
C VAL A 103 0.42 5.79 5.86
N PHE A 104 0.77 5.47 7.10
CA PHE A 104 0.97 4.10 7.56
C PHE A 104 -0.20 3.71 8.47
N ARG A 105 -1.01 2.76 8.02
CA ARG A 105 -2.01 2.13 8.87
C ARG A 105 -1.39 0.89 9.49
N ILE A 106 -1.12 0.96 10.79
CA ILE A 106 -0.51 -0.13 11.54
C ILE A 106 -1.62 -0.90 12.27
N PHE A 107 -1.58 -2.23 12.18
CA PHE A 107 -2.47 -3.09 12.96
C PHE A 107 -1.75 -4.37 13.39
N ASP A 108 -2.28 -5.03 14.40
CA ASP A 108 -1.87 -6.36 14.84
C ASP A 108 -3.09 -7.29 14.84
N SER A 109 -2.93 -8.53 14.40
CA SER A 109 -4.05 -9.49 14.28
C SER A 109 -4.66 -9.87 15.62
N LEU A 110 -3.90 -9.76 16.71
CA LEU A 110 -4.35 -10.02 18.07
C LEU A 110 -4.69 -8.73 18.82
N SER A 111 -4.66 -7.58 18.12
CA SER A 111 -4.79 -6.25 18.73
C SER A 111 -3.78 -6.00 19.85
N TYR A 112 -2.62 -6.66 19.80
CA TYR A 112 -1.59 -6.49 20.81
C TYR A 112 -0.76 -5.25 20.50
N VAL A 113 -0.89 -4.24 21.37
CA VAL A 113 -0.35 -2.89 21.12
C VAL A 113 1.17 -2.86 21.11
N GLU A 114 1.85 -3.72 21.87
CA GLU A 114 3.32 -3.73 21.89
C GLU A 114 3.92 -4.09 20.53
N ASN A 115 3.26 -4.95 19.74
CA ASN A 115 3.70 -5.28 18.38
C ASN A 115 3.58 -4.10 17.40
N MET A 116 2.92 -3.01 17.79
CA MET A 116 2.77 -1.80 16.99
C MET A 116 3.71 -0.69 17.44
N LYS A 117 4.47 -0.89 18.52
CA LYS A 117 5.48 0.04 19.04
C LYS A 117 6.86 -0.40 18.57
N PHE A 118 7.12 -0.25 17.27
CA PHE A 118 8.47 -0.36 16.73
C PHE A 118 9.06 1.04 16.65
#